data_AF-A0A7L3GNE5-F1
#
_entry.id   AF-A0A7L3GNE5-F1
#
_cell.length_a   1.000
_cell.length_b   1.000
_cell.length_c   1.000
_cell.angle_alpha   90.00
_cell.angle_beta   90.00
_cell.angle_gamma   90.00
#
_symmetry.space_group_name_H-M   'P 1'
#
loop_
_entity.id
_entity.type
_entity.pdbx_description
1 polymer ?
#
loop_
_entity_poly.entity_id
_entity_poly.type
_entity_poly.pdbx_seq_one_letter_code
_entity_poly.pdbx_strand_id
1 'polypeptide(L)'
;MELEAQWWTGQLAADIHQALRYKELKLPSYKGQSPQLHLRRYFADLIAIVSNRFRLCPAARHLAVYLLDLFMDRYDISIQQLHVVALSCLLLASKFEEKEDSVPKLEQLNSLGCMTNMNLVLTKQNLLHMELLLLETFQWNLCLPTAAHFIDYYLSIAVHETDLHDGWPMVCLEKTKLYMAKYADYFLEVSLQ
;
A
#
# COMPACT_ATOMS: atom_id res chain seq x y z
N MET A 1 27.67 1.05 7.13
CA MET A 1 27.02 1.74 6.00
C MET A 1 25.58 1.93 6.43
N GLU A 2 25.28 3.07 7.04
CA GLU A 2 23.90 3.43 7.35
C GLU A 2 23.17 3.50 6.01
N LEU A 3 22.24 2.57 5.76
CA LEU A 3 21.27 2.75 4.69
C LEU A 3 20.57 4.06 5.03
N GLU A 4 20.80 5.11 4.25
CA GLU A 4 20.03 6.34 4.31
C GLU A 4 18.56 5.93 4.34
N ALA A 5 17.92 6.06 5.49
CA ALA A 5 16.60 5.45 5.74
C ALA A 5 15.49 6.11 4.90
N GLN A 6 15.82 7.14 4.13
CA GLN A 6 14.92 8.03 3.42
C GLN A 6 15.52 8.35 2.05
N TRP A 7 15.14 7.59 1.02
CA TRP A 7 15.71 7.74 -0.32
C TRP A 7 15.51 9.15 -0.90
N TRP A 8 14.52 9.89 -0.40
CA TRP A 8 14.14 11.22 -0.86
C TRP A 8 15.02 12.37 -0.34
N THR A 9 15.98 12.12 0.56
CA THR A 9 16.90 13.15 1.07
C THR A 9 18.31 13.05 0.48
N GLY A 10 18.63 11.94 -0.19
CA GLY A 10 19.95 11.69 -0.77
C GLY A 10 20.18 12.41 -2.11
N GLN A 11 21.44 12.43 -2.56
CA GLN A 11 21.83 13.04 -3.85
C GLN A 11 21.14 12.40 -5.06
N LEU A 12 20.70 11.15 -4.92
CA LEU A 12 19.98 10.40 -5.96
C LEU A 12 18.46 10.58 -5.90
N ALA A 13 17.91 11.40 -4.99
CA ALA A 13 16.47 11.54 -4.80
C ALA A 13 15.73 11.91 -6.09
N ALA A 14 16.27 12.83 -6.89
CA ALA A 14 15.68 13.22 -8.17
C ALA A 14 15.69 12.07 -9.20
N ASP A 15 16.80 11.32 -9.28
CA ASP A 15 16.92 10.18 -10.20
C ASP A 15 15.98 9.03 -9.80
N ILE A 16 15.88 8.73 -8.50
CA ILE A 16 14.96 7.72 -7.96
C ILE A 16 13.51 8.14 -8.23
N HIS A 17 13.17 9.41 -7.96
CA HIS A 17 11.84 9.95 -8.28
C HIS A 17 11.52 9.80 -9.77
N GLN A 18 12.44 10.19 -10.65
CA GLN A 18 12.25 10.06 -12.10
C GLN A 18 12.08 8.59 -12.52
N ALA A 19 12.84 7.67 -11.95
CA ALA A 19 12.70 6.23 -12.21
C ALA A 19 11.34 5.69 -11.74
N LEU A 20 10.86 6.11 -10.56
CA LEU A 20 9.53 5.76 -10.06
C LEU A 20 8.43 6.33 -10.97
N ARG A 21 8.55 7.59 -11.41
CA ARG A 21 7.61 8.21 -12.36
C ARG A 21 7.57 7.48 -13.69
N TYR A 22 8.71 7.04 -14.21
CA TYR A 22 8.77 6.24 -15.43
C TYR A 22 8.04 4.89 -15.29
N LYS A 23 8.17 4.24 -14.11
CA LYS A 23 7.43 3.01 -13.80
C LYS A 23 5.93 3.26 -13.65
N GLU A 24 5.54 4.35 -12.99
CA GLU A 24 4.14 4.75 -12.83
C GLU A 24 3.42 4.91 -14.17
N LEU A 25 4.07 5.52 -15.16
CA LEU A 25 3.54 5.66 -16.53
C LEU A 25 3.35 4.33 -17.27
N LYS A 26 3.96 3.25 -16.78
CA LYS A 26 3.89 1.89 -17.35
C LYS A 26 3.06 0.94 -16.50
N LEU A 27 2.38 1.45 -15.48
CA LEU A 27 1.52 0.64 -14.64
C LEU A 27 0.43 -0.05 -15.47
N PRO A 28 0.03 -1.29 -15.10
CA PRO A 28 -1.08 -1.95 -15.76
C PRO A 28 -2.36 -1.10 -15.74
N SER A 29 -3.06 -1.05 -16.88
CA SER A 29 -4.34 -0.36 -16.98
C SER A 29 -5.41 -1.09 -16.17
N TYR A 30 -6.07 -0.36 -15.27
CA TYR A 30 -7.27 -0.81 -14.57
C TYR A 30 -8.52 -0.44 -15.37
N LYS A 31 -9.42 -1.40 -15.62
CA LYS A 31 -10.62 -1.19 -16.44
C LYS A 31 -11.89 -1.01 -15.62
N GLY A 32 -11.90 -1.42 -14.35
CA GLY A 32 -13.07 -1.32 -13.48
C GLY A 32 -14.25 -2.19 -13.91
N GLN A 33 -13.97 -3.33 -14.56
CA GLN A 33 -14.98 -4.23 -15.15
C GLN A 33 -15.32 -5.43 -14.25
N SER A 34 -14.70 -5.51 -13.08
CA SER A 34 -14.86 -6.59 -12.10
C SER A 34 -16.33 -6.77 -11.65
N PRO A 35 -16.91 -7.99 -11.72
CA PRO A 35 -18.26 -8.23 -11.19
C PRO A 35 -18.32 -8.08 -9.66
N GLN A 36 -17.20 -8.29 -8.96
CA GLN A 36 -17.08 -8.11 -7.51
C GLN A 36 -16.66 -6.68 -7.08
N LEU A 37 -16.67 -5.70 -7.98
CA LEU A 37 -16.25 -4.32 -7.66
C LEU A 37 -17.02 -3.71 -6.47
N HIS A 38 -18.29 -4.07 -6.30
CA HIS A 38 -19.12 -3.64 -5.17
C HIS A 38 -18.59 -4.09 -3.80
N LEU A 39 -17.72 -5.11 -3.75
CA LEU A 39 -17.09 -5.60 -2.53
C LEU A 39 -15.73 -4.96 -2.26
N ARG A 40 -15.18 -4.18 -3.21
CA ARG A 40 -13.83 -3.59 -3.11
C ARG A 40 -13.61 -2.88 -1.78
N ARG A 41 -14.54 -1.99 -1.40
CA ARG A 41 -14.43 -1.21 -0.16
C ARG A 41 -14.27 -2.09 1.08
N TYR A 42 -15.06 -3.15 1.17
CA TYR A 42 -14.99 -4.11 2.28
C TYR A 42 -13.60 -4.77 2.36
N PHE A 43 -13.03 -5.18 1.23
CA PHE A 43 -11.71 -5.81 1.21
C PHE A 43 -10.56 -4.82 1.41
N ALA A 44 -10.68 -3.58 0.93
CA ALA A 44 -9.75 -2.51 1.25
C ALA A 44 -9.75 -2.21 2.76
N ASP A 45 -10.92 -2.16 3.39
CA ASP A 45 -11.06 -2.00 4.84
C ASP A 45 -10.46 -3.20 5.61
N LEU A 46 -10.69 -4.43 5.13
CA LEU A 46 -10.06 -5.63 5.71
C LEU A 46 -8.53 -5.53 5.65
N ILE A 47 -7.97 -5.16 4.49
CA ILE A 47 -6.53 -4.94 4.32
C ILE A 47 -6.04 -3.85 5.29
N ALA A 48 -6.75 -2.73 5.42
CA ALA A 48 -6.39 -1.66 6.33
C ALA A 48 -6.40 -2.10 7.80
N ILE A 49 -7.42 -2.84 8.23
CA ILE A 49 -7.52 -3.37 9.61
C ILE A 49 -6.34 -4.29 9.93
N VAL A 50 -6.04 -5.24 9.03
CA VAL A 50 -4.94 -6.19 9.23
C VAL A 50 -3.59 -5.46 9.17
N SER A 51 -3.40 -4.57 8.21
CA SER A 51 -2.21 -3.73 8.07
C SER A 51 -1.94 -2.89 9.32
N ASN A 52 -2.97 -2.25 9.88
CA ASN A 52 -2.85 -1.44 11.09
C ASN A 52 -2.52 -2.29 12.32
N ARG A 53 -3.06 -3.51 12.40
CA ARG A 53 -2.77 -4.44 13.50
C ARG A 53 -1.30 -4.85 13.52
N PHE A 54 -0.69 -5.05 12.35
CA PHE A 54 0.73 -5.40 12.22
C PHE A 54 1.65 -4.19 12.05
N ARG A 55 1.09 -2.97 11.98
CA ARG A 55 1.84 -1.71 11.77
C ARG A 55 2.67 -1.73 10.49
N LEU A 56 2.11 -2.29 9.43
CA LEU A 56 2.75 -2.28 8.12
C LEU A 56 2.78 -0.85 7.55
N CYS A 57 3.79 -0.57 6.75
CA CYS A 57 4.03 0.70 6.10
C CYS A 57 2.94 1.02 5.07
N PRO A 58 2.70 2.30 4.77
CA PRO A 58 1.72 2.70 3.76
C PRO A 58 2.00 2.10 2.38
N ALA A 59 3.26 1.95 1.99
CA ALA A 59 3.64 1.35 0.70
C ALA A 59 3.10 -0.09 0.56
N ALA A 60 3.27 -0.93 1.60
CA ALA A 60 2.75 -2.30 1.63
C ALA A 60 1.22 -2.32 1.51
N ARG A 61 0.52 -1.45 2.26
CA ARG A 61 -0.95 -1.38 2.22
C ARG A 61 -1.46 -0.95 0.84
N HIS A 62 -0.86 0.09 0.26
CA HIS A 62 -1.25 0.59 -1.05
C HIS A 62 -0.96 -0.43 -2.14
N LEU A 63 0.20 -1.08 -2.10
CA LEU A 63 0.54 -2.13 -3.05
C LEU A 63 -0.44 -3.29 -2.93
N ALA A 64 -0.81 -3.71 -1.71
CA ALA A 64 -1.80 -4.78 -1.51
C ALA A 64 -3.16 -4.47 -2.14
N VAL A 65 -3.68 -3.26 -1.95
CA VAL A 65 -4.95 -2.82 -2.56
C VAL A 65 -4.82 -2.74 -4.09
N TYR A 66 -3.70 -2.22 -4.59
CA TYR A 66 -3.44 -2.15 -6.03
C TYR A 66 -3.41 -3.54 -6.70
N LEU A 67 -2.73 -4.51 -6.06
CA LEU A 67 -2.71 -5.90 -6.52
C LEU A 67 -4.11 -6.52 -6.50
N LEU A 68 -4.89 -6.28 -5.43
CA LEU A 68 -6.27 -6.77 -5.32
C LEU A 68 -7.16 -6.20 -6.43
N ASP A 69 -7.11 -4.89 -6.67
CA ASP A 69 -7.92 -4.23 -7.69
C ASP A 69 -7.65 -4.80 -9.08
N LEU A 70 -6.37 -4.94 -9.46
CA LEU A 70 -6.00 -5.52 -10.75
C LEU A 70 -6.34 -7.01 -10.87
N PHE A 71 -6.25 -7.76 -9.78
CA PHE A 71 -6.62 -9.18 -9.79
C PHE A 71 -8.13 -9.35 -9.97
N MET A 72 -8.93 -8.57 -9.24
CA MET A 72 -10.39 -8.54 -9.41
C MET A 72 -10.83 -8.10 -10.81
N ASP A 73 -10.07 -7.21 -11.46
CA ASP A 73 -10.38 -6.72 -12.82
C ASP A 73 -10.17 -7.78 -13.91
N ARG A 74 -9.40 -8.83 -13.61
CA ARG A 74 -9.05 -9.91 -14.56
C ARG A 74 -9.83 -11.21 -14.34
N TYR A 75 -10.31 -11.47 -13.13
CA TYR A 75 -10.91 -12.74 -12.75
C TYR A 75 -12.28 -12.56 -12.09
N ASP A 76 -13.18 -13.53 -12.30
CA ASP A 76 -14.43 -13.65 -11.53
C ASP A 76 -14.15 -14.53 -10.30
N ILE A 77 -14.33 -13.98 -9.10
CA ILE A 77 -13.84 -14.55 -7.84
C ILE A 77 -15.00 -14.63 -6.85
N SER A 78 -15.20 -15.80 -6.27
CA SER A 78 -16.19 -15.95 -5.20
C SER A 78 -15.78 -15.19 -3.95
N ILE A 79 -16.76 -14.69 -3.18
CA ILE A 79 -16.52 -13.93 -1.94
C ILE A 79 -15.60 -14.69 -0.97
N GLN A 80 -15.76 -16.01 -0.86
CA GLN A 80 -14.92 -16.84 0.01
C GLN A 80 -13.45 -16.84 -0.43
N GLN A 81 -13.19 -16.96 -1.73
CA GLN A 81 -11.83 -16.89 -2.27
C GLN A 81 -11.25 -15.48 -2.17
N LEU A 82 -12.08 -14.44 -2.30
CA LEU A 82 -11.65 -13.05 -2.28
C LEU A 82 -11.01 -12.64 -0.94
N HIS A 83 -11.42 -13.25 0.17
CA HIS A 83 -10.73 -13.06 1.46
C HIS A 83 -9.29 -13.60 1.44
N VAL A 84 -9.10 -14.79 0.85
CA VAL A 84 -7.78 -15.39 0.70
C VAL A 84 -6.92 -14.55 -0.24
N VAL A 85 -7.48 -14.09 -1.36
CA VAL A 85 -6.82 -13.18 -2.31
C VAL A 85 -6.37 -11.90 -1.61
N ALA A 86 -7.26 -11.21 -0.89
CA ALA A 86 -6.93 -9.95 -0.21
C ALA A 86 -5.80 -10.10 0.81
N LEU A 87 -5.84 -11.16 1.63
CA LEU A 87 -4.79 -11.45 2.61
C LEU A 87 -3.48 -11.90 1.95
N SER A 88 -3.55 -12.59 0.80
CA SER A 88 -2.37 -12.96 0.00
C SER A 88 -1.74 -11.74 -0.66
N CYS A 89 -2.53 -10.80 -1.20
CA CYS A 89 -2.05 -9.52 -1.71
C CYS A 89 -1.32 -8.73 -0.60
N LEU A 90 -1.89 -8.69 0.60
CA LEU A 90 -1.25 -8.03 1.74
C LEU A 90 0.07 -8.69 2.12
N LEU A 91 0.11 -10.02 2.22
CA LEU A 91 1.33 -10.74 2.55
C LEU A 91 2.42 -10.58 1.49
N LEU A 92 2.08 -10.66 0.20
CA LEU A 92 3.04 -10.42 -0.88
C LEU A 92 3.58 -9.01 -0.84
N ALA A 93 2.72 -8.01 -0.64
CA ALA A 93 3.13 -6.62 -0.52
C ALA A 93 4.01 -6.40 0.73
N SER A 94 3.67 -7.01 1.87
CA SER A 94 4.51 -6.98 3.07
C SER A 94 5.89 -7.60 2.81
N LYS A 95 5.96 -8.78 2.18
CA LYS A 95 7.25 -9.42 1.85
C LYS A 95 8.11 -8.57 0.92
N PHE A 96 7.49 -7.71 0.11
CA PHE A 96 8.16 -6.85 -0.84
C PHE A 96 8.64 -5.53 -0.20
N GLU A 97 7.80 -4.89 0.62
CA GLU A 97 8.04 -3.55 1.16
C GLU A 97 8.62 -3.53 2.59
N GLU A 98 8.39 -4.59 3.36
CA GLU A 98 8.78 -4.65 4.77
C GLU A 98 10.13 -5.32 5.00
N LYS A 99 10.69 -5.06 6.17
CA LYS A 99 11.73 -5.92 6.74
C LYS A 99 11.12 -7.28 7.11
N GLU A 100 11.92 -8.34 6.97
CA GLU A 100 11.49 -9.72 7.22
C GLU A 100 10.78 -9.91 8.58
N ASP A 101 11.29 -9.26 9.63
CA ASP A 101 10.72 -9.36 10.99
C ASP A 101 9.34 -8.71 11.14
N SER A 102 8.98 -7.77 10.25
CA SER A 102 7.66 -7.10 10.24
C SER A 102 6.61 -7.88 9.45
N VAL A 103 7.02 -8.85 8.63
CA VAL A 103 6.09 -9.60 7.78
C VAL A 103 5.21 -10.51 8.63
N PRO A 104 3.86 -10.39 8.53
CA PRO A 104 2.96 -11.22 9.33
C PRO A 104 3.12 -12.72 9.01
N LYS A 105 3.22 -13.54 10.05
CA LYS A 105 3.24 -15.01 9.90
C LYS A 105 1.83 -15.58 9.82
N LEU A 106 1.68 -16.73 9.16
CA LEU A 106 0.39 -17.42 9.00
C LEU A 106 -0.35 -17.63 10.32
N GLU A 107 0.35 -18.08 11.37
CA GLU A 107 -0.23 -18.30 12.69
C GLU A 107 -0.77 -17.00 13.31
N GLN A 108 -0.04 -15.89 13.12
CA GLN A 108 -0.45 -14.58 13.62
C GLN A 108 -1.70 -14.08 12.88
N LEU A 109 -1.76 -14.27 11.56
CA LEU A 109 -2.95 -13.94 10.76
C LEU A 109 -4.16 -14.74 11.24
N ASN A 110 -4.05 -16.06 11.37
CA ASN A 110 -5.15 -16.91 11.84
C ASN A 110 -5.59 -16.60 13.28
N SER A 111 -4.74 -15.98 14.10
CA SER A 111 -5.10 -15.59 15.47
C SER A 111 -5.91 -14.29 15.57
N LEU A 112 -6.08 -13.55 14.46
CA LEU A 112 -6.81 -12.28 14.48
C LEU A 112 -8.30 -12.49 14.69
N GLY A 113 -8.91 -11.66 15.56
CA GLY A 113 -10.35 -11.72 15.81
C GLY A 113 -11.22 -11.48 14.57
N CYS A 114 -10.74 -10.70 13.58
CA CYS A 114 -11.47 -10.54 12.32
C CYS A 114 -11.56 -11.85 11.54
N MET A 115 -10.54 -12.70 11.59
CA MET A 115 -10.55 -14.02 10.93
C MET A 115 -11.57 -14.95 11.57
N THR A 116 -11.61 -14.96 12.91
CA THR A 116 -12.62 -15.70 13.67
C THR A 116 -14.04 -15.23 13.36
N ASN A 117 -14.27 -13.92 13.30
CA ASN A 117 -15.60 -13.35 12.98
C ASN A 117 -16.07 -13.72 11.57
N MET A 118 -15.13 -13.86 10.62
CA MET A 118 -15.42 -14.29 9.25
C MET A 118 -15.47 -15.81 9.09
N ASN A 119 -15.24 -16.59 10.16
CA ASN A 119 -15.05 -18.04 10.13
C ASN A 119 -14.00 -18.49 9.08
N LEU A 120 -12.93 -17.71 8.94
CA LEU A 120 -11.89 -17.91 7.94
C LEU A 120 -10.63 -18.49 8.58
N VAL A 121 -10.15 -19.62 8.04
CA VAL A 121 -8.88 -20.24 8.43
C VAL A 121 -8.00 -20.36 7.19
N LEU A 122 -6.85 -19.70 7.22
CA LEU A 122 -5.85 -19.80 6.17
C LEU A 122 -5.00 -21.06 6.38
N THR A 123 -4.87 -21.87 5.35
CA THR A 123 -3.92 -22.98 5.33
C THR A 123 -2.66 -22.56 4.58
N LYS A 124 -1.51 -23.13 4.97
CA LYS A 124 -0.23 -22.88 4.29
C LYS A 124 -0.32 -23.18 2.79
N GLN A 125 -0.99 -24.28 2.43
CA GLN A 125 -1.14 -24.70 1.04
C GLN A 125 -1.97 -23.73 0.21
N ASN A 126 -3.14 -23.30 0.72
CA ASN A 126 -4.00 -22.37 0.00
C ASN A 126 -3.33 -21.01 -0.17
N LEU A 127 -2.67 -20.54 0.90
CA LEU A 127 -1.97 -19.27 0.87
C LEU A 127 -0.81 -19.29 -0.15
N LEU A 128 0.03 -20.33 -0.10
CA LEU A 128 1.14 -20.48 -1.05
C LEU A 128 0.66 -20.54 -2.50
N HIS A 129 -0.42 -21.29 -2.76
CA HIS A 129 -1.00 -21.38 -4.09
C HIS A 129 -1.49 -20.01 -4.59
N MET A 130 -2.16 -19.25 -3.73
CA MET A 130 -2.66 -17.92 -4.08
C MET A 130 -1.53 -16.91 -4.29
N GLU A 131 -0.48 -16.95 -3.46
CA GLU A 131 0.70 -16.11 -3.64
C GLU A 131 1.40 -16.38 -4.99
N LEU A 132 1.55 -17.66 -5.36
CA LEU A 132 2.13 -18.02 -6.66
C LEU A 132 1.25 -17.56 -7.82
N LEU A 133 -0.06 -17.73 -7.74
CA LEU A 133 -1.00 -17.27 -8.77
C LEU A 133 -0.95 -15.74 -8.94
N LEU A 134 -0.87 -14.99 -7.85
CA LEU A 134 -0.70 -13.54 -7.88
C LEU A 134 0.63 -13.18 -8.56
N LEU A 135 1.75 -13.78 -8.15
CA LEU A 135 3.06 -13.55 -8.75
C LEU A 135 3.06 -13.84 -10.25
N GLU A 136 2.46 -14.94 -10.69
CA GLU A 136 2.28 -15.26 -12.12
C GLU A 136 1.42 -14.22 -12.85
N THR A 137 0.32 -13.78 -12.24
CA THR A 137 -0.57 -12.75 -12.80
C THR A 137 0.15 -11.42 -13.05
N PHE A 138 1.08 -11.06 -12.15
CA PHE A 138 1.91 -9.86 -12.24
C PHE A 138 3.26 -10.12 -12.92
N GLN A 139 3.47 -11.29 -13.53
CA GLN A 139 4.72 -11.67 -14.20
C GLN A 139 5.95 -11.46 -13.31
N TRP A 140 5.80 -11.75 -12.01
CA TRP A 140 6.80 -11.57 -10.96
C TRP A 140 7.27 -10.12 -10.77
N ASN A 141 6.55 -9.14 -11.32
CA ASN A 141 6.86 -7.72 -11.15
C ASN A 141 5.92 -7.08 -10.13
N LEU A 142 6.39 -7.00 -8.88
CA LEU A 142 5.70 -6.28 -7.79
C LEU A 142 6.20 -4.84 -7.61
N CYS A 143 7.15 -4.38 -8.44
CA CYS A 143 7.66 -3.01 -8.38
C CYS A 143 6.69 -2.03 -9.06
N LEU A 144 5.55 -1.84 -8.42
CA LEU A 144 4.39 -1.09 -8.89
C LEU A 144 4.23 0.15 -7.99
N PRO A 145 4.84 1.29 -8.35
CA PRO A 145 4.82 2.47 -7.49
C PRO A 145 3.39 2.96 -7.27
N THR A 146 3.08 3.27 -6.03
CA THR A 146 1.79 3.82 -5.57
C THR A 146 1.99 5.21 -5.00
N ALA A 147 0.91 5.94 -4.69
CA ALA A 147 1.00 7.26 -4.07
C ALA A 147 1.85 7.27 -2.78
N ALA A 148 1.79 6.18 -1.99
CA ALA A 148 2.58 6.01 -0.78
C ALA A 148 4.10 5.99 -1.02
N HIS A 149 4.54 5.65 -2.23
CA HIS A 149 5.96 5.70 -2.57
C HIS A 149 6.46 7.11 -2.83
N PHE A 150 5.58 8.05 -3.20
CA PHE A 150 5.96 9.41 -3.59
C PHE A 150 5.74 10.44 -2.47
N ILE A 151 4.89 10.13 -1.50
CA ILE A 151 4.36 11.14 -0.58
C ILE A 151 5.47 11.82 0.23
N ASP A 152 6.45 11.07 0.73
CA ASP A 152 7.54 11.61 1.53
C ASP A 152 8.46 12.53 0.71
N TYR A 153 8.71 12.17 -0.55
CA TYR A 153 9.46 13.02 -1.48
C TYR A 153 8.74 14.36 -1.68
N TYR A 154 7.44 14.34 -1.98
CA TYR A 154 6.70 15.57 -2.18
C TYR A 154 6.55 16.37 -0.89
N LEU A 155 6.35 15.73 0.26
CA LEU A 155 6.31 16.40 1.57
C LEU A 155 7.62 17.12 1.91
N SER A 156 8.76 16.55 1.52
CA SER A 156 10.08 17.16 1.76
C SER A 156 10.25 18.54 1.10
N ILE A 157 9.51 18.78 0.01
CA ILE A 157 9.53 20.02 -0.78
C ILE A 157 8.19 20.79 -0.76
N ALA A 158 7.18 20.29 -0.04
CA ALA A 158 5.82 20.84 -0.07
C ALA A 158 5.66 22.16 0.69
N VAL A 159 6.55 22.45 1.65
CA VAL A 159 6.47 23.63 2.51
C VAL A 159 7.82 24.33 2.56
N HIS A 160 7.86 25.56 2.07
CA HIS A 160 9.02 26.43 2.02
C HIS A 160 8.86 27.65 2.93
N GLU A 161 9.96 28.22 3.44
CA GLU A 161 9.93 29.40 4.32
C GLU A 161 9.25 30.63 3.69
N THR A 162 9.21 30.67 2.36
CA THR A 162 8.59 31.76 1.59
C THR A 162 7.08 31.59 1.39
N ASP A 163 6.49 30.48 1.84
CA ASP A 163 5.06 30.26 1.68
C ASP A 163 4.26 31.24 2.57
N LEU A 164 3.06 31.60 2.09
CA LEU A 164 2.18 32.54 2.77
C LEU A 164 0.92 31.83 3.26
N HIS A 165 0.46 32.20 4.46
CA HIS A 165 -0.84 31.84 5.01
C HIS A 165 -1.74 33.08 5.01
N ASP A 166 -2.80 33.08 4.20
CA ASP A 166 -3.71 34.21 4.02
C ASP A 166 -3.00 35.53 3.67
N GLY A 167 -1.95 35.45 2.85
CA GLY A 167 -1.13 36.59 2.44
C GLY A 167 -0.07 37.03 3.45
N TRP A 168 0.00 36.38 4.61
CA TRP A 168 0.99 36.66 5.65
C TRP A 168 2.08 35.60 5.69
N PRO A 169 3.31 35.94 6.10
CA PRO A 169 4.34 34.94 6.36
C PRO A 169 3.84 33.89 7.35
N MET A 170 4.17 32.63 7.10
CA MET A 170 3.82 31.55 8.04
C MET A 170 4.43 31.82 9.41
N VAL A 171 3.62 31.62 10.46
CA VAL A 171 4.04 31.86 11.85
C VAL A 171 5.07 30.83 12.33
N CYS A 172 4.98 29.59 11.86
CA CYS A 172 5.88 28.50 12.28
C CYS A 172 5.99 27.42 11.20
N LEU A 173 7.17 27.32 10.55
CA LEU A 173 7.45 26.34 9.50
C LEU A 173 7.28 24.90 9.98
N GLU A 174 7.83 24.57 11.16
CA GLU A 174 7.78 23.20 11.70
C GLU A 174 6.34 22.74 11.96
N LYS A 175 5.51 23.63 12.51
CA LYS A 175 4.09 23.35 12.75
C LYS A 175 3.34 23.15 11.44
N THR A 176 3.62 23.95 10.40
CA THR A 176 3.02 23.76 9.08
C THR A 176 3.43 22.43 8.46
N LYS A 177 4.73 22.08 8.49
CA LYS A 177 5.23 20.78 8.01
C LYS A 177 4.56 19.61 8.72
N LEU A 178 4.40 19.69 10.04
CA LEU A 178 3.72 18.66 10.83
C LEU A 178 2.25 18.49 10.42
N TYR A 179 1.50 19.58 10.23
CA TYR A 179 0.12 19.48 9.76
C TYR A 179 0.03 18.96 8.33
N MET A 180 0.93 19.40 7.44
CA MET A 180 0.97 18.93 6.06
C MET A 180 1.18 17.41 6.02
N ALA A 181 2.13 16.88 6.79
CA ALA A 181 2.35 15.44 6.92
C ALA A 181 1.08 14.72 7.45
N LYS A 182 0.46 15.25 8.51
CA LYS A 182 -0.76 14.66 9.08
C LYS A 182 -1.93 14.61 8.08
N TYR A 183 -2.11 15.66 7.28
CA TYR A 183 -3.15 15.68 6.25
C TYR A 183 -2.80 14.76 5.08
N ALA A 184 -1.54 14.73 4.66
CA ALA A 184 -1.06 13.82 3.63
C ALA A 184 -1.34 12.36 4.02
N ASP A 185 -0.98 11.95 5.24
CA ASP A 185 -1.25 10.61 5.76
C ASP A 185 -2.76 10.31 5.76
N TYR A 186 -3.59 11.25 6.21
CA TYR A 186 -5.04 11.09 6.21
C TYR A 186 -5.60 10.89 4.80
N PHE A 187 -5.23 11.75 3.84
CA PHE A 187 -5.70 11.64 2.47
C PHE A 187 -5.12 10.43 1.74
N LEU A 188 -3.93 9.98 2.11
CA LEU A 188 -3.33 8.76 1.61
C LEU A 188 -4.19 7.54 1.99
N GLU A 189 -4.64 7.43 3.25
CA GLU A 189 -5.59 6.38 3.66
C GLU A 189 -6.95 6.50 2.94
N VAL A 190 -7.49 7.71 2.86
CA VAL A 190 -8.77 7.96 2.19
C VAL A 190 -8.72 7.59 0.71
N SER A 191 -7.56 7.74 0.05
CA SER A 191 -7.40 7.40 -1.37
C SER A 191 -7.56 5.90 -1.68
N LEU A 192 -7.51 5.03 -0.66
CA LEU A 192 -7.76 3.60 -0.82
C LEU A 192 -9.24 3.24 -0.78
N GLN A 193 -10.12 4.11 -0.27
CA GLN A 193 -11.56 3.85 -0.11
C GLN A 193 -12.34 4.09 -1.41
#